data_AF-A0A7X8WSW3-F1
#
_entry.id   AF-A0A7X8WSW3-F1
#
_cell.length_a   1.000
_cell.length_b   1.000
_cell.length_c   1.000
_cell.angle_alpha   90.00
_cell.angle_beta   90.00
_cell.angle_gamma   90.00
#
_symmetry.space_group_name_H-M   'P 1'
#
loop_
_entity.id
_entity.type
_entity.pdbx_description
1 polymer ?
#
loop_
_entity_poly.entity_id
_entity_poly.type
_entity_poly.pdbx_seq_one_letter_code
_entity_poly.pdbx_strand_id
1 'polypeptide(L)' 'MEPRRGLNDKDLENPRRAQPATVGMIIMLVIGALVLGSSLAINFFTGTFSVPTFVVGVVLIGIAVAYLVVNAFKDDAEGN' A
#
# COMPACT_ATOMS: atom_id res chain seq x y z
N MET A 1 23.07 -32.57 -10.84
CA MET A 1 22.82 -31.11 -10.90
C MET A 1 21.31 -30.95 -10.87
N GLU A 2 20.75 -30.50 -9.75
CA GLU A 2 19.31 -30.27 -9.65
C GLU A 2 18.90 -29.16 -10.63
N PRO A 3 17.82 -29.33 -11.42
CA PRO A 3 17.37 -28.27 -12.29
C PRO A 3 16.94 -27.10 -11.39
N ARG A 4 17.53 -25.92 -11.63
CA ARG A 4 17.06 -24.67 -11.03
C ARG A 4 15.56 -24.60 -11.31
N ARG A 5 14.72 -24.61 -10.27
CA ARG A 5 13.29 -24.32 -10.37
C ARG A 5 13.15 -22.93 -10.98
N GLY A 6 13.17 -22.86 -12.31
CA GLY A 6 12.79 -21.68 -13.06
C GLY A 6 11.34 -21.39 -12.73
N LEU A 7 11.01 -20.09 -12.63
CA LEU A 7 9.63 -19.63 -12.51
C LEU A 7 8.77 -20.41 -13.50
N ASN A 8 7.65 -20.93 -13.00
CA ASN A 8 6.74 -21.75 -13.77
C ASN A 8 6.27 -20.94 -14.99
N ASP A 9 6.11 -21.55 -16.16
CA ASP A 9 5.66 -20.83 -17.37
C ASP A 9 4.30 -20.13 -17.15
N LYS A 10 3.51 -20.63 -16.18
CA LYS A 10 2.28 -20.00 -15.69
C LYS A 10 2.49 -18.66 -14.95
N ASP A 11 3.63 -18.48 -14.29
CA ASP A 11 4.02 -17.21 -13.66
C ASP A 11 4.52 -16.19 -14.70
N LEU A 12 4.97 -16.66 -15.87
CA LEU A 12 5.40 -15.86 -17.02
C LEU A 12 4.22 -15.42 -17.90
N GLU A 13 3.19 -16.26 -18.06
CA GLU A 13 1.98 -15.93 -18.84
C GLU A 13 1.06 -14.92 -18.15
N ASN A 14 1.13 -14.83 -16.83
CA ASN A 14 0.41 -13.81 -16.07
C ASN A 14 1.35 -13.21 -15.04
N PRO A 15 2.29 -12.31 -15.43
CA PRO A 15 3.04 -11.55 -14.44
C PRO A 15 1.99 -10.93 -13.55
N ARG A 16 2.01 -11.17 -12.23
CA ARG A 16 1.06 -10.58 -11.24
C ARG A 16 0.90 -9.10 -11.56
N ARG A 17 -0.04 -8.76 -12.44
CA ARG A 17 -0.19 -7.42 -12.99
C ARG A 17 -1.04 -6.80 -11.92
N ALA A 18 -0.36 -6.21 -10.93
CA ALA A 18 -1.02 -5.56 -9.82
C ALA A 18 -2.15 -4.72 -10.41
N GLN A 19 -3.38 -5.02 -10.00
CA GLN A 19 -4.54 -4.38 -10.59
C GLN A 19 -4.34 -2.86 -10.50
N PRO A 20 -4.78 -2.07 -11.49
CA PRO A 20 -4.60 -0.62 -11.46
C PRO A 20 -5.07 0.01 -10.14
N ALA A 21 -6.11 -0.55 -9.55
CA ALA A 21 -6.60 -0.18 -8.22
C ALA A 21 -5.57 -0.44 -7.11
N THR A 22 -4.94 -1.62 -7.07
CA THR A 22 -3.88 -1.97 -6.11
C THR A 22 -2.69 -1.01 -6.22
N VAL A 23 -2.26 -0.67 -7.44
CA VAL A 23 -1.19 0.32 -7.65
C VAL A 23 -1.62 1.70 -7.14
N GLY A 24 -2.85 2.11 -7.43
CA GLY A 24 -3.42 3.36 -6.91
C GLY A 24 -3.42 3.42 -5.39
N MET A 25 -3.80 2.34 -4.71
CA MET A 25 -3.80 2.29 -3.24
C MET A 25 -2.38 2.34 -2.66
N ILE A 26 -1.41 1.69 -3.30
CA ILE A 26 0.00 1.78 -2.86
C ILE A 26 0.50 3.22 -2.98
N ILE A 27 0.19 3.92 -4.07
CA ILE A 27 0.54 5.34 -4.21
C ILE A 27 -0.14 6.18 -3.11
N MET A 28 -1.41 5.91 -2.82
CA MET A 28 -2.15 6.57 -1.74
C MET A 28 -1.50 6.33 -0.36
N LEU A 29 -1.00 5.11 -0.09
CA LEU A 29 -0.22 4.83 1.13
C LEU A 29 1.05 5.67 1.22
N VAL A 30 1.81 5.75 0.12
CA VAL A 30 3.05 6.54 0.07
C VAL A 30 2.74 8.01 0.35
N ILE A 31 1.72 8.58 -0.30
CA ILE A 31 1.29 9.96 -0.08
C ILE A 31 0.85 10.16 1.37
N GLY A 32 0.01 9.27 1.91
CA GLY A 32 -0.45 9.34 3.29
C GLY A 32 0.70 9.29 4.30
N ALA A 33 1.67 8.41 4.08
CA ALA A 33 2.88 8.29 4.91
C ALA A 33 3.75 9.55 4.83
N LEU A 34 3.92 10.13 3.63
CA LEU A 34 4.66 11.38 3.47
C LEU A 34 3.98 12.55 4.17
N VAL A 35 2.65 12.67 4.05
CA VAL A 35 1.87 13.74 4.71
C VAL A 35 1.98 13.60 6.23
N LEU A 36 1.77 12.38 6.76
CA LEU A 36 1.84 12.12 8.19
C LEU A 36 3.26 12.31 8.74
N GLY A 37 4.26 11.77 8.05
CA GLY A 37 5.67 11.93 8.40
C GLY A 37 6.13 13.38 8.34
N SER A 38 5.72 14.15 7.33
CA SER A 38 6.02 15.58 7.24
C SER A 38 5.36 16.37 8.36
N SER A 39 4.11 16.05 8.72
CA SER A 39 3.42 16.69 9.85
C SER A 39 4.15 16.46 11.18
N LEU A 40 4.67 15.25 11.39
CA LEU A 40 5.44 14.90 12.59
C LEU A 40 6.82 15.57 12.58
N ALA A 41 7.49 15.59 11.42
CA ALA A 41 8.78 16.25 11.26
C ALA A 41 8.68 17.76 11.51
N ILE A 42 7.68 18.44 10.94
CA ILE A 42 7.43 19.85 11.18
C ILE A 42 7.23 20.09 12.69
N ASN A 43 6.35 19.32 13.34
CA ASN A 43 6.15 19.45 14.77
C ASN A 43 7.44 19.28 15.58
N PHE A 44 8.31 18.35 15.19
CA PHE A 44 9.61 18.15 15.86
C PHE A 44 10.57 19.33 15.68
N PHE A 45 10.65 19.92 14.48
CA PHE A 45 11.61 20.99 14.19
C PHE A 45 11.12 22.40 14.56
N THR A 46 9.82 22.67 14.43
CA THR A 46 9.25 24.03 14.60
C THR A 46 8.30 24.13 15.79
N GLY A 47 7.94 23.02 16.43
CA GLY A 47 6.95 22.98 17.50
C GLY A 47 5.51 23.23 17.04
N THR A 48 5.27 23.32 15.73
CA THR A 48 3.94 23.58 15.16
C THR A 48 3.30 22.30 14.66
N PHE A 49 2.13 21.95 15.22
CA PHE A 49 1.39 20.76 14.84
C PHE A 49 0.07 21.12 14.13
N SER A 50 -0.06 20.70 12.88
CA SER A 50 -1.30 20.81 12.11
C SER A 50 -2.13 19.55 12.27
N VAL A 51 -3.12 19.60 13.16
CA VAL A 51 -4.11 18.52 13.33
C VAL A 51 -4.79 18.16 12.00
N PRO A 52 -5.24 19.12 11.16
CA PRO A 52 -5.85 18.79 9.88
C PRO A 52 -4.93 17.99 8.95
N THR A 53 -3.65 18.39 8.86
CA THR A 53 -2.67 17.70 8.01
C THR A 53 -2.41 16.28 8.52
N PHE A 54 -2.28 16.12 9.84
CA PHE A 54 -2.11 14.81 10.46
C PHE A 54 -3.31 13.89 10.19
N VAL A 55 -4.53 14.39 10.37
CA VAL A 55 -5.77 13.64 10.13
C VAL A 55 -5.88 13.21 8.66
N VAL A 56 -5.55 14.08 7.71
CA VAL A 56 -5.52 13.71 6.28
C VAL A 56 -4.56 12.54 6.02
N GLY A 57 -3.36 12.59 6.61
CA GLY A 57 -2.40 11.49 6.50
C GLY A 57 -2.95 10.15 7.03
N VAL A 58 -3.59 10.17 8.21
CA VAL A 58 -4.22 8.98 8.80
C VAL A 58 -5.35 8.45 7.91
N VAL A 59 -6.21 9.32 7.41
CA VAL A 59 -7.36 8.92 6.56
C VAL A 59 -6.88 8.29 5.25
N LEU A 60 -5.87 8.87 4.60
CA LEU A 60 -5.31 8.33 3.36
C LEU A 60 -4.74 6.92 3.57
N ILE A 61 -3.98 6.73 4.65
CA ILE A 61 -3.44 5.42 5.00
C ILE A 61 -4.57 4.45 5.33
N GLY A 62 -5.54 4.86 6.15
CA GLY A 62 -6.64 4.02 6.60
C GLY A 62 -7.50 3.49 5.44
N ILE A 63 -7.87 4.35 4.49
CA ILE A 63 -8.63 3.94 3.30
C ILE A 63 -7.82 2.94 2.47
N ALA A 64 -6.54 3.20 2.27
CA ALA A 64 -5.70 2.34 1.45
C ALA A 64 -5.43 0.98 2.09
N VAL A 65 -5.16 0.93 3.39
CA VAL A 65 -5.02 -0.34 4.11
C VAL A 65 -6.33 -1.11 4.09
N ALA A 66 -7.46 -0.47 4.39
CA ALA A 66 -8.76 -1.14 4.40
C ALA A 66 -9.08 -1.79 3.05
N TYR A 67 -8.84 -1.08 1.95
CA TYR A 67 -9.04 -1.62 0.60
C TYR A 67 -8.13 -2.84 0.33
N LEU A 68 -6.83 -2.71 0.60
CA LEU A 68 -5.85 -3.76 0.32
C LEU A 68 -6.13 -5.02 1.15
N VAL A 69 -6.51 -4.85 2.42
CA VAL A 69 -6.83 -5.95 3.33
C VAL A 69 -8.12 -6.66 2.89
N VAL A 70 -9.17 -5.91 2.55
CA VAL A 70 -10.42 -6.50 2.05
C VAL A 70 -10.18 -7.28 0.75
N ASN A 71 -9.41 -6.73 -0.18
CA ASN A 71 -9.08 -7.45 -1.41
C ASN A 71 -8.23 -8.69 -1.14
N ALA A 72 -7.26 -8.64 -0.23
CA ALA A 72 -6.48 -9.81 0.15
C ALA A 72 -7.38 -10.93 0.70
N PHE A 73 -8.35 -10.61 1.56
CA PHE A 73 -9.31 -11.60 2.05
C PHE A 73 -10.25 -12.15 0.97
N LYS A 74 -10.61 -11.35 -0.04
CA LYS A 74 -11.42 -11.81 -1.17
C LYS A 74 -10.62 -12.74 -2.08
N ASP A 75 -9.37 -12.39 -2.39
CA ASP A 75 -8.47 -13.23 -3.19
C ASP A 75 -8.23 -14.59 -2.51
N ASP A 76 -8.07 -14.62 -1.18
CA ASP A 76 -7.94 -15.88 -0.41
C ASP A 76 -9.23 -16.71 -0.40
N ALA A 77 -10.40 -16.07 -0.41
CA ALA A 77 -11.70 -16.75 -0.40
C ALA A 77 -12.10 -17.32 -1.78
N GLU A 78 -11.67 -16.67 -2.87
CA GLU A 78 -11.93 -17.12 -4.26
C GLU A 78 -10.90 -18.17 -4.74
N GLY A 79 -9.82 -18.39 -4.00
CA GLY A 79 -8.74 -19.33 -4.33
C GLY A 79 -8.97 -20.79 -3.90
N ASN A 80 -10.19 -21.18 -3.52
CA ASN A 80 -10.55 -22.53 -3.05
C ASN A 80 -11.71 -23.12 -3.89
#